data_AF-A0A937F052-F1
#
_entry.id   AF-A0A937F052-F1
#
_cell.length_a   1.000
_cell.length_b   1.000
_cell.length_c   1.000
_cell.angle_alpha   90.00
_cell.angle_beta   90.00
_cell.angle_gamma   90.00
#
_symmetry.space_group_name_H-M   'P 1'
#
loop_
_entity.id
_entity.type
_entity.pdbx_description
1 polymer ?
#
loop_
_entity_poly.entity_id
_entity_poly.type
_entity_poly.pdbx_seq_one_letter_code
_entity_poly.pdbx_strand_id
1 'polypeptide(L)'
;MPRYSFWQSIQTISCSLSLLTLSVALPSPAIIPAPSLAIQNAEVSPSLKSHQIAQIFIYQERRGYELYWDGKRVGTEPKWNRQQAIANLEWNKKTYPNKQVEGFWYGQRIGYELYFDGHRVGFEPSWNQQQAIKNFQMHKRRHPHVQVEATLDGFPLPQ
;
A
#
# COMPACT_ATOMS: atom_id res chain seq x y z
N MET A 1 -7.49 -28.48 -18.46
CA MET A 1 -7.22 -27.49 -17.39
C MET A 1 -8.45 -26.58 -17.28
N PRO A 2 -9.08 -26.47 -16.10
CA PRO A 2 -10.41 -25.88 -16.00
C PRO A 2 -10.35 -24.35 -16.12
N ARG A 3 -11.17 -23.82 -17.03
CA ARG A 3 -11.48 -22.40 -17.20
C ARG A 3 -12.58 -22.05 -16.21
N TYR A 4 -12.33 -21.15 -15.27
CA TYR A 4 -13.39 -20.55 -14.45
C TYR A 4 -13.81 -19.23 -15.08
N SER A 5 -14.98 -19.27 -15.74
CA SER A 5 -15.76 -18.11 -16.15
C SER A 5 -16.81 -17.85 -15.07
N PHE A 6 -16.88 -16.65 -14.50
CA PHE A 6 -18.04 -16.24 -13.70
C PHE A 6 -18.52 -14.87 -14.15
N TRP A 7 -19.61 -14.90 -14.91
CA TRP A 7 -20.50 -13.78 -15.16
C TRP A 7 -21.37 -13.56 -13.93
N GLN A 8 -21.64 -12.30 -13.54
CA GLN A 8 -22.97 -11.94 -13.04
C GLN A 8 -23.31 -10.49 -13.40
N SER A 9 -24.47 -10.38 -14.06
CA SER A 9 -25.22 -9.20 -14.47
C SER A 9 -25.99 -8.64 -13.27
N ILE A 10 -26.05 -7.31 -13.12
CA ILE A 10 -27.03 -6.66 -12.23
C ILE A 10 -27.91 -5.76 -13.09
N GLN A 11 -29.19 -6.13 -13.11
CA GLN A 11 -30.30 -5.40 -13.69
C GLN A 11 -30.48 -4.06 -12.98
N THR A 12 -30.58 -2.99 -13.76
CA THR A 12 -30.90 -1.64 -13.29
C THR A 12 -32.42 -1.52 -13.19
N ILE A 13 -32.96 -1.33 -11.98
CA ILE A 13 -34.34 -0.93 -11.77
C ILE A 13 -34.36 0.59 -11.62
N SER A 14 -35.03 1.26 -12.57
CA SER A 14 -35.33 2.69 -12.52
C SER A 14 -36.60 2.88 -11.67
N CYS A 15 -36.48 3.67 -10.60
CA CYS A 15 -37.63 4.17 -9.85
C CYS A 15 -37.60 5.71 -9.89
N SER A 16 -38.56 6.28 -10.63
CA SER A 16 -38.88 7.71 -10.63
C SER A 16 -39.55 8.07 -9.30
N LEU A 17 -39.00 9.02 -8.56
CA LEU A 17 -39.70 9.68 -7.44
C LEU A 17 -39.84 11.17 -7.71
N SER A 18 -41.09 11.61 -7.80
CA SER A 18 -41.51 12.99 -7.98
C SER A 18 -41.23 13.84 -6.74
N LEU A 19 -40.83 15.09 -6.98
CA LEU A 19 -40.58 16.14 -6.00
C LEU A 19 -41.86 16.59 -5.29
N LEU A 20 -41.85 16.56 -3.96
CA LEU A 20 -42.73 17.35 -3.10
C LEU A 20 -41.84 18.08 -2.09
N THR A 21 -41.83 19.41 -2.20
CA THR A 21 -41.03 20.30 -1.37
C THR A 21 -41.72 20.51 -0.01
N LEU A 22 -41.11 20.03 1.07
CA LEU A 22 -41.41 20.48 2.42
C LEU A 22 -40.33 21.49 2.85
N SER A 23 -40.73 22.74 3.04
CA SER A 23 -39.86 23.77 3.61
C SER A 23 -39.81 23.58 5.12
N VAL A 24 -38.66 23.15 5.63
CA VAL A 24 -38.37 23.12 7.08
C VAL A 24 -37.40 24.26 7.37
N ALA A 25 -37.83 25.18 8.24
CA ALA A 25 -37.02 26.28 8.71
C ALA A 25 -35.79 25.75 9.46
N LEU A 26 -34.60 26.15 9.02
CA LEU A 26 -33.33 25.85 9.70
C LEU A 26 -33.21 26.70 10.98
N PRO A 27 -32.88 26.12 12.14
CA PRO A 27 -32.50 26.92 13.30
C PRO A 27 -31.15 27.61 13.04
N SER A 28 -31.05 28.90 13.39
CA SER A 28 -29.82 29.69 13.33
C SER A 28 -28.67 29.01 14.09
N PRO A 29 -27.40 29.20 13.65
CA PRO A 29 -26.26 28.55 14.27
C PRO A 29 -26.02 29.12 15.67
N ALA A 30 -26.16 28.27 16.69
CA ALA A 30 -25.62 28.57 18.01
C ALA A 30 -24.09 28.67 17.90
N ILE A 31 -23.55 29.82 18.32
CA ILE A 31 -22.10 30.02 18.49
C ILE A 31 -21.65 29.06 19.59
N ILE A 32 -20.98 27.98 19.20
CA ILE A 32 -20.27 27.10 20.13
C ILE A 32 -18.96 27.81 20.47
N PRO A 33 -18.66 28.14 21.74
CA PRO A 33 -17.34 28.66 22.08
C PRO A 33 -16.29 27.58 21.79
N ALA A 34 -15.23 27.97 21.07
CA ALA A 34 -14.11 27.09 20.75
C ALA A 34 -13.49 26.53 22.05
N PRO A 35 -13.28 25.21 22.17
CA PRO A 35 -12.50 24.68 23.28
C PRO A 35 -11.06 25.18 23.14
N SER A 36 -10.62 25.88 24.18
CA SER A 36 -9.24 26.33 24.36
C SER A 36 -8.27 25.16 24.18
N LEU A 37 -7.32 25.32 23.25
CA LEU A 37 -6.16 24.44 23.09
C LEU A 37 -5.23 24.59 24.29
N ALA A 38 -5.55 23.88 25.37
CA ALA A 38 -4.57 23.45 26.34
C ALA A 38 -4.39 21.95 26.17
N ILE A 39 -3.57 21.55 25.18
CA ILE A 39 -3.01 20.19 25.15
C ILE A 39 -2.00 20.14 26.29
N GLN A 40 -2.47 19.83 27.49
CA GLN A 40 -1.60 19.29 28.52
C GLN A 40 -1.15 17.92 28.03
N ASN A 41 0.17 17.70 28.03
CA ASN A 41 0.81 16.42 27.78
C ASN A 41 0.31 15.38 28.79
N ALA A 42 -0.87 14.80 28.55
CA ALA A 42 -1.32 13.63 29.28
C ALA A 42 -0.47 12.46 28.80
N GLU A 43 0.52 12.08 29.61
CA GLU A 43 1.28 10.86 29.41
C GLU A 43 0.31 9.68 29.34
N VAL A 44 0.11 9.15 28.12
CA VAL A 44 -0.68 7.95 27.89
C VAL A 44 -0.11 6.83 28.77
N SER A 45 -0.98 6.23 29.60
CA SER A 45 -0.56 5.24 30.58
C SER A 45 0.19 4.06 29.92
N PRO A 46 1.22 3.50 30.59
CA PRO A 46 2.01 2.40 30.04
C PRO A 46 1.18 1.18 29.60
N SER A 47 0.04 0.95 30.24
CA SER A 47 -0.87 -0.16 29.93
C SER A 47 -1.65 0.03 28.62
N LEU A 48 -1.98 1.26 28.24
CA LEU A 48 -2.61 1.55 26.94
C LEU A 48 -1.60 1.41 25.80
N LYS A 49 -0.35 1.87 26.03
CA LYS A 49 0.73 1.74 25.05
C LYS A 49 1.05 0.27 24.75
N SER A 50 1.14 -0.58 25.77
CA SER A 50 1.42 -2.02 25.56
C SER A 50 0.27 -2.75 24.84
N HIS A 51 -0.99 -2.41 25.13
CA HIS A 51 -2.14 -3.00 24.45
C HIS A 51 -2.24 -2.59 22.97
N GLN A 52 -2.01 -1.32 22.66
CA GLN A 52 -1.98 -0.84 21.27
C GLN A 52 -0.83 -1.49 20.48
N ILE A 53 0.35 -1.58 21.10
CA ILE A 53 1.51 -2.25 20.49
C ILE A 53 1.20 -3.73 20.22
N ALA A 54 0.60 -4.45 21.17
CA ALA A 54 0.19 -5.84 20.98
C ALA A 54 -0.84 -6.01 19.86
N GLN A 55 -1.83 -5.12 19.77
CA GLN A 55 -2.80 -5.14 18.66
C GLN A 55 -2.14 -4.90 17.31
N ILE A 56 -1.17 -3.99 17.20
CA ILE A 56 -0.42 -3.73 15.96
C ILE A 56 0.38 -4.97 15.53
N PHE A 57 1.06 -5.63 16.46
CA PHE A 57 1.81 -6.86 16.17
C PHE A 57 0.90 -8.00 15.70
N ILE A 58 -0.24 -8.22 16.38
CA ILE A 58 -1.23 -9.23 15.98
C ILE A 58 -1.85 -8.89 14.61
N TYR A 59 -2.04 -7.60 14.31
CA TYR A 59 -2.62 -7.18 13.03
C TYR A 59 -1.62 -7.36 11.87
N GLN A 60 -0.32 -7.15 12.09
CA GLN A 60 0.70 -7.41 11.07
C GLN A 60 0.84 -8.91 10.77
N GLU A 61 0.89 -9.77 11.78
CA GLU A 61 0.95 -11.23 11.59
C GLU A 61 -0.25 -11.81 10.83
N ARG A 62 -1.43 -11.17 10.90
CA ARG A 62 -2.64 -11.68 10.22
C ARG A 62 -2.76 -11.28 8.75
N ARG A 63 -1.93 -10.35 8.26
CA ARG A 63 -2.06 -9.80 6.90
C ARG A 63 -1.38 -10.63 5.82
N GLY A 64 -0.40 -11.47 6.19
CA GLY A 64 0.35 -12.30 5.25
C GLY A 64 0.84 -11.51 4.04
N TYR A 65 0.56 -11.99 2.83
CA TYR A 65 0.90 -11.30 1.59
C TYR A 65 -0.22 -10.37 1.12
N GLU A 66 0.14 -9.18 0.63
CA GLU A 66 -0.76 -8.24 -0.05
C GLU A 66 -0.17 -7.84 -1.41
N LEU A 67 -0.99 -7.88 -2.46
CA LEU A 67 -0.64 -7.49 -3.83
C LEU A 67 -1.34 -6.18 -4.21
N TYR A 68 -0.59 -5.25 -4.80
CA TYR A 68 -1.09 -3.97 -5.26
C TYR A 68 -0.75 -3.76 -6.74
N TRP A 69 -1.68 -3.15 -7.48
CA TRP A 69 -1.47 -2.62 -8.82
C TRP A 69 -1.80 -1.13 -8.82
N ASP A 70 -0.86 -0.31 -9.28
CA ASP A 70 -1.02 1.15 -9.38
C ASP A 70 -1.48 1.78 -8.05
N GLY A 71 -0.91 1.29 -6.93
CA GLY A 71 -1.27 1.72 -5.57
C GLY A 71 -2.60 1.17 -5.03
N LYS A 72 -3.36 0.40 -5.81
CA LYS A 72 -4.62 -0.23 -5.37
C LYS A 72 -4.41 -1.69 -4.99
N ARG A 73 -4.86 -2.10 -3.80
CA ARG A 73 -4.82 -3.51 -3.37
C ARG A 73 -5.75 -4.35 -4.24
N VAL A 74 -5.22 -5.43 -4.81
CA VAL A 74 -5.95 -6.35 -5.70
C VAL A 74 -5.95 -7.80 -5.21
N GLY A 75 -5.14 -8.14 -4.21
CA GLY A 75 -5.10 -9.49 -3.63
C GLY A 75 -4.53 -9.51 -2.22
N THR A 76 -4.92 -10.54 -1.46
CA THR A 76 -4.35 -10.83 -0.15
C THR A 76 -4.31 -12.34 0.08
N GLU A 77 -3.21 -12.83 0.65
CA GLU A 77 -3.00 -14.23 0.95
C GLU A 77 -2.37 -14.38 2.34
N PRO A 78 -3.18 -14.54 3.40
CA PRO A 78 -2.71 -14.55 4.79
C PRO A 78 -1.73 -15.69 5.13
N LYS A 79 -1.77 -16.78 4.37
CA LYS A 79 -1.01 -18.02 4.66
C LYS A 79 0.20 -18.22 3.77
N TRP A 80 0.48 -17.31 2.84
CA TRP A 80 1.59 -17.46 1.92
C TRP A 80 2.93 -17.18 2.60
N ASN A 81 3.91 -18.02 2.30
CA ASN A 81 5.29 -17.75 2.66
C ASN A 81 5.90 -16.72 1.69
N ARG A 82 7.08 -16.19 2.05
CA ARG A 82 7.77 -15.16 1.26
C ARG A 82 8.10 -15.61 -0.17
N GLN A 83 8.44 -16.88 -0.37
CA GLN A 83 8.78 -17.41 -1.70
C GLN A 83 7.56 -17.45 -2.63
N GLN A 84 6.39 -17.83 -2.11
CA GLN A 84 5.12 -17.77 -2.85
C GLN A 84 4.75 -16.33 -3.23
N ALA A 85 4.94 -15.38 -2.30
CA ALA A 85 4.74 -13.96 -2.56
C ALA A 85 5.65 -13.45 -3.70
N ILE A 86 6.95 -13.79 -3.66
CA ILE A 86 7.92 -13.44 -4.70
C ILE A 86 7.52 -14.03 -6.05
N ALA A 87 7.21 -15.32 -6.11
CA ALA A 87 6.81 -15.99 -7.35
C ALA A 87 5.56 -15.33 -7.97
N ASN A 88 4.60 -14.95 -7.13
CA ASN A 88 3.42 -14.23 -7.59
C ASN A 88 3.75 -12.82 -8.11
N LEU A 89 4.67 -12.10 -7.48
CA LEU A 89 5.12 -10.80 -7.98
C LEU A 89 5.85 -10.91 -9.32
N GLU A 90 6.71 -11.92 -9.50
CA GLU A 90 7.37 -12.18 -10.77
C GLU A 90 6.35 -12.48 -11.87
N TRP A 91 5.36 -13.32 -11.58
CA TRP A 91 4.29 -13.63 -12.50
C TRP A 91 3.47 -12.37 -12.85
N ASN A 92 3.10 -11.55 -11.87
CA ASN A 92 2.34 -10.31 -12.10
C ASN A 92 3.13 -9.28 -12.90
N LYS A 93 4.41 -9.06 -12.56
CA LYS A 93 5.33 -8.17 -13.30
C LYS A 93 5.40 -8.57 -14.77
N LYS A 94 5.51 -9.87 -15.05
CA LYS A 94 5.59 -10.41 -16.43
C LYS A 94 4.25 -10.31 -17.17
N THR A 95 3.15 -10.58 -16.47
CA THR A 95 1.81 -10.68 -17.08
C THR A 95 1.21 -9.29 -17.33
N TYR A 96 1.50 -8.32 -16.46
CA TYR A 96 0.94 -6.98 -16.50
C TYR A 96 2.05 -5.92 -16.55
N PRO A 97 2.82 -5.82 -17.66
CA PRO A 97 3.97 -4.92 -17.76
C PRO A 97 3.60 -3.44 -17.67
N ASN A 98 2.33 -3.09 -17.96
CA ASN A 98 1.81 -1.72 -17.87
C ASN A 98 1.27 -1.37 -16.47
N LYS A 99 1.47 -2.26 -15.49
CA LYS A 99 1.02 -2.06 -14.11
C LYS A 99 2.20 -1.85 -13.19
N GLN A 100 2.08 -0.86 -12.31
CA GLN A 100 2.96 -0.74 -11.17
C GLN A 100 2.61 -1.81 -10.15
N VAL A 101 3.25 -2.97 -10.31
CA VAL A 101 3.14 -4.09 -9.38
C VAL A 101 3.95 -3.80 -8.13
N GLU A 102 3.33 -4.00 -6.96
CA GLU A 102 3.96 -3.90 -5.64
C GLU A 102 3.45 -5.04 -4.75
N GLY A 103 4.29 -5.49 -3.82
CA GLY A 103 3.90 -6.52 -2.87
C GLY A 103 4.43 -6.25 -1.48
N PHE A 104 3.65 -6.66 -0.50
CA PHE A 104 3.98 -6.57 0.90
C PHE A 104 3.85 -7.94 1.54
N TRP A 105 4.82 -8.35 2.34
CA TRP A 105 4.80 -9.56 3.13
C TRP A 105 4.87 -9.16 4.61
N TYR A 106 3.81 -9.45 5.36
CA TYR A 106 3.59 -8.96 6.73
C TYR A 106 3.74 -7.45 6.87
N GLY A 107 3.25 -6.71 5.87
CA GLY A 107 3.32 -5.24 5.84
C GLY A 107 4.68 -4.67 5.41
N GLN A 108 5.71 -5.51 5.24
CA GLN A 108 6.99 -5.09 4.70
C GLN A 108 6.98 -5.21 3.18
N ARG A 109 7.37 -4.15 2.48
CA ARG A 109 7.51 -4.16 1.02
C ARG A 109 8.58 -5.19 0.62
N ILE A 110 8.38 -5.91 -0.47
CA ILE A 110 9.33 -6.94 -0.92
C ILE A 110 9.88 -6.65 -2.32
N GLY A 111 11.16 -6.98 -2.50
CA GLY A 111 11.87 -6.82 -3.77
C GLY A 111 12.75 -5.58 -3.84
N TYR A 112 13.57 -5.55 -4.88
CA TYR A 112 14.41 -4.42 -5.24
C TYR A 112 13.63 -3.40 -6.08
N GLU A 113 13.81 -2.11 -5.82
CA GLU A 113 13.27 -1.03 -6.64
C GLU A 113 14.34 0.02 -6.92
N LEU A 114 14.36 0.52 -8.16
CA LEU A 114 15.26 1.57 -8.64
C LEU A 114 14.43 2.78 -9.06
N TYR A 115 14.86 3.96 -8.63
CA TYR A 115 14.21 5.23 -8.90
C TYR A 115 15.19 6.22 -9.53
N PHE A 116 14.73 6.91 -10.58
CA PHE A 116 15.40 8.04 -11.21
C PHE A 116 14.51 9.28 -11.02
N ASP A 117 15.04 10.29 -10.34
CA ASP A 117 14.30 11.53 -10.03
C ASP A 117 12.91 11.25 -9.41
N GLY A 118 12.83 10.26 -8.51
CA GLY A 118 11.58 9.82 -7.88
C GLY A 118 10.68 8.91 -8.73
N HIS A 119 10.98 8.70 -10.02
CA HIS A 119 10.23 7.78 -10.87
C HIS A 119 10.79 6.36 -10.80
N ARG A 120 9.93 5.37 -10.49
CA ARG A 120 10.35 3.96 -10.44
C ARG A 120 10.64 3.45 -11.85
N VAL A 121 11.89 3.04 -12.09
CA VAL A 121 12.39 2.55 -13.40
C VAL A 121 12.82 1.09 -13.38
N GLY A 122 12.92 0.47 -12.19
CA GLY A 122 13.26 -0.94 -12.04
C GLY A 122 12.52 -1.57 -10.86
N PHE A 123 12.15 -2.85 -11.00
CA PHE A 123 11.54 -3.64 -9.93
C PHE A 123 11.92 -5.11 -10.08
N GLU A 124 12.62 -5.69 -9.10
CA GLU A 124 13.10 -7.08 -9.13
C GLU A 124 12.75 -7.81 -7.82
N PRO A 125 11.63 -8.57 -7.79
CA PRO A 125 11.10 -9.19 -6.56
C PRO A 125 12.05 -10.19 -5.88
N SER A 126 12.85 -10.91 -6.68
CA SER A 126 13.68 -12.02 -6.22
C SER A 126 15.15 -11.65 -5.98
N TRP A 127 15.53 -10.40 -6.25
CA TRP A 127 16.93 -10.00 -6.13
C TRP A 127 17.40 -9.99 -4.69
N ASN A 128 18.65 -10.44 -4.51
CA ASN A 128 19.35 -10.33 -3.24
C ASN A 128 20.09 -8.99 -3.11
N GLN A 129 20.65 -8.75 -1.92
CA GLN A 129 21.38 -7.54 -1.60
C GLN A 129 22.58 -7.26 -2.52
N GLN A 130 23.33 -8.29 -2.91
CA GLN A 130 24.50 -8.12 -3.77
C GLN A 130 24.10 -7.65 -5.18
N GLN A 131 23.04 -8.24 -5.75
CA GLN A 131 22.49 -7.84 -7.05
C GLN A 131 21.97 -6.40 -7.00
N ALA A 132 21.22 -6.07 -5.95
CA ALA A 132 20.65 -4.75 -5.72
C ALA A 132 21.73 -3.66 -5.62
N ILE A 133 22.75 -3.87 -4.77
CA ILE A 133 23.87 -2.92 -4.59
C ILE A 133 24.65 -2.75 -5.89
N LYS A 134 24.97 -3.85 -6.59
CA LYS A 134 25.71 -3.80 -7.86
C LYS A 134 24.96 -2.97 -8.90
N ASN A 135 23.65 -3.17 -9.03
CA ASN A 135 22.83 -2.43 -9.99
C ASN A 135 22.74 -0.94 -9.60
N PHE A 136 22.51 -0.65 -8.32
CA PHE A 136 22.46 0.72 -7.80
C PHE A 136 23.76 1.50 -8.07
N GLN A 137 24.91 0.94 -7.70
CA GLN A 137 26.23 1.56 -7.93
C GLN A 137 26.55 1.75 -9.41
N MET A 138 26.08 0.83 -10.26
CA MET A 138 26.22 0.97 -11.71
C MET A 138 25.43 2.18 -12.21
N HIS A 139 24.17 2.34 -11.80
CA HIS A 139 23.34 3.46 -12.26
C HIS A 139 23.81 4.81 -11.71
N LYS A 140 24.26 4.89 -10.44
CA LYS A 140 24.89 6.13 -9.90
C LYS A 140 26.06 6.62 -10.77
N ARG A 141 26.89 5.70 -11.28
CA ARG A 141 28.04 6.06 -12.13
C ARG A 141 27.64 6.46 -13.55
N ARG A 142 26.62 5.81 -14.11
CA ARG A 142 26.20 6.01 -15.51
C ARG A 142 25.29 7.22 -15.70
N HIS A 143 24.61 7.66 -14.65
CA HIS A 143 23.64 8.75 -14.71
C HIS A 143 24.00 9.83 -13.67
N PRO A 144 25.15 10.52 -13.84
CA PRO A 144 25.62 11.51 -12.86
C PRO A 144 24.72 12.75 -12.73
N HIS A 145 23.79 12.94 -13.67
CA HIS A 145 22.87 14.08 -13.74
C HIS A 145 21.45 13.74 -13.27
N VAL A 146 21.23 12.52 -12.78
CA VAL A 146 19.93 12.02 -12.33
C VAL A 146 20.08 11.63 -10.86
N GLN A 147 19.08 11.96 -10.04
CA GLN A 147 19.01 11.44 -8.69
C GLN A 147 18.66 9.96 -8.76
N VAL A 148 19.66 9.11 -8.50
CA VAL A 148 19.49 7.66 -8.46
C VAL A 148 19.27 7.24 -7.01
N GLU A 149 18.14 6.62 -6.74
CA GLU A 149 17.77 6.05 -5.44
C GLU A 149 17.36 4.58 -5.62
N ALA A 150 17.58 3.76 -4.61
CA ALA A 150 17.15 2.38 -4.64
C ALA A 150 16.78 1.86 -3.26
N THR A 151 15.83 0.93 -3.24
CA THR A 151 15.43 0.20 -2.03
C THR A 151 15.50 -1.29 -2.25
N LEU A 152 15.77 -2.04 -1.18
CA LEU A 152 15.58 -3.48 -1.13
C LEU A 152 14.68 -3.83 0.05
N ASP A 153 13.59 -4.52 -0.22
CA ASP A 153 12.57 -4.88 0.76
C ASP A 153 12.06 -3.66 1.56
N GLY A 154 11.92 -2.53 0.87
CA GLY A 154 11.48 -1.25 1.45
C GLY A 154 12.57 -0.45 2.16
N PHE A 155 13.78 -0.98 2.32
CA PHE A 155 14.88 -0.26 2.97
C PHE A 155 15.81 0.40 1.94
N PRO A 156 16.21 1.67 2.14
CA PRO A 156 17.13 2.35 1.24
C PRO A 156 18.48 1.64 1.20
N LEU A 157 19.08 1.53 0.00
CA LEU A 157 20.43 1.03 -0.16
C LEU A 157 21.46 2.08 0.25
N PRO A 158 22.62 1.66 0.79
CA PRO A 158 23.69 2.58 1.20
C PRO A 158 24.23 3.35 -0.01
N GLN A 159 24.40 4.67 0.17
CA GLN A 159 24.87 5.60 -0.87
C GLN A 159 26.33 5.43 -1.25
#